data_AF-C0QKR2-F1
#
_entry.id   AF-C0QKR2-F1
#
_cell.length_a   1.000
_cell.length_b   1.000
_cell.length_c   1.000
_cell.angle_alpha   90.00
_cell.angle_beta   90.00
_cell.angle_gamma   90.00
#
_symmetry.space_group_name_H-M   'P 1'
#
loop_
_entity.id
_entity.type
_entity.pdbx_description
1 polymer ?
#
loop_
_entity_poly.entity_id
_entity_poly.type
_entity_poly.pdbx_seq_one_letter_code
_entity_poly.pdbx_strand_id
1 'polypeptide(L)'
;MKMNNTRTGINHEPTKKKPSHPCRVSVHGGHSGQFCLHARDRLEDMVKRYVELGFTWVGITEHLPAWGEKVMYPDEVAAQLTPDQMLITFGAYILECNRLKKKYRSSIKIFTAFEIETCSGYGTYVPQMVSRFKPDYIVGSVHHVNDQGFDFSKDQYLETATGLGGIDTLYEQYFDLQYEMFRTINPAVAGHFDLIRIFDDNYGSRLKKPAIWQKIVRNLGYIKQQDIVMDYNLRALTKGAVEPYIAAPILELARAMEIRVVPGDDSHGVRDIGQHIDPAIDTLSTLGFTTPFHPPRLYSWETQEKE
;
A
#
# COMPACT_ATOMS: atom_id res chain seq x y z
N MET A 1 3.19 -61.62 51.93
CA MET A 1 4.35 -60.80 51.49
C MET A 1 4.41 -60.82 49.97
N LYS A 2 3.72 -59.89 49.29
CA LYS A 2 3.90 -59.56 47.87
C LYS A 2 3.50 -58.10 47.68
N MET A 3 4.50 -57.24 47.51
CA MET A 3 4.35 -55.87 47.01
C MET A 3 4.05 -55.95 45.52
N ASN A 4 3.14 -55.12 45.02
CA ASN A 4 3.12 -54.79 43.59
C ASN A 4 2.98 -53.28 43.41
N ASN A 5 3.93 -52.79 42.64
CA ASN A 5 4.31 -51.41 42.39
C ASN A 5 3.60 -50.95 41.10
N THR A 6 2.63 -50.04 41.19
CA THR A 6 1.95 -49.47 40.01
C THR A 6 2.76 -48.29 39.46
N ARG A 7 3.35 -48.51 38.29
CA ARG A 7 4.08 -47.52 37.49
C ARG A 7 3.14 -46.43 36.94
N THR A 8 3.67 -45.22 37.02
CA THR A 8 3.28 -43.99 36.34
C THR A 8 3.26 -44.12 34.82
N GLY A 9 2.23 -43.56 34.19
CA GLY A 9 2.20 -43.26 32.75
C GLY A 9 1.49 -41.93 32.52
N ILE A 10 2.25 -40.83 32.52
CA ILE A 10 1.76 -39.52 32.07
C ILE A 10 1.96 -39.49 30.55
N ASN A 11 0.84 -39.54 29.81
CA ASN A 11 0.84 -39.28 28.38
C ASN A 11 1.07 -37.79 28.15
N HIS A 12 2.22 -37.42 27.58
CA HIS A 12 2.43 -36.12 26.98
C HIS A 12 1.87 -36.13 25.55
N GLU A 13 0.69 -35.53 25.37
CA GLU A 13 0.27 -35.05 24.06
C GLU A 13 1.20 -33.90 23.62
N PRO A 14 1.67 -33.88 22.36
CA PRO A 14 2.43 -32.76 21.85
C PRO A 14 1.50 -31.56 21.66
N THR A 15 1.61 -30.57 22.54
CA THR A 15 0.99 -29.27 22.34
C THR A 15 1.51 -28.68 21.03
N LYS A 16 0.63 -28.53 20.03
CA LYS A 16 0.92 -27.75 18.83
C LYS A 16 1.34 -26.35 19.27
N LYS A 17 2.63 -26.01 19.13
CA LYS A 17 3.13 -24.64 19.31
C LYS A 17 2.28 -23.73 18.41
N LYS A 18 1.56 -22.78 19.02
CA LYS A 18 1.03 -21.63 18.27
C LYS A 18 2.22 -20.97 17.56
N PRO A 19 2.12 -20.61 16.27
CA PRO A 19 3.14 -19.77 15.67
C PRO A 19 3.16 -18.45 16.44
N SER A 20 4.30 -18.12 17.04
CA SER A 20 4.45 -16.99 17.99
C SER A 20 4.68 -15.65 17.31
N HIS A 21 4.53 -15.57 15.98
CA HIS A 21 4.70 -14.33 15.22
C HIS A 21 3.37 -13.91 14.59
N PRO A 22 3.03 -12.61 14.60
CA PRO A 22 1.88 -12.11 13.85
C PRO A 22 1.99 -12.50 12.38
N CYS A 23 0.85 -12.78 11.76
CA CYS A 23 0.80 -13.21 10.37
C CYS A 23 1.40 -12.15 9.44
N ARG A 24 2.30 -12.57 8.54
CA ARG A 24 2.81 -11.70 7.47
C ARG A 24 1.67 -11.34 6.52
N VAL A 25 1.59 -10.05 6.19
CA VAL A 25 0.59 -9.47 5.30
C VAL A 25 1.24 -8.34 4.51
N SER A 26 0.66 -7.98 3.37
CA SER A 26 0.98 -6.73 2.68
C SER A 26 -0.30 -6.12 2.13
N VAL A 27 -0.62 -4.89 2.54
CA VAL A 27 -1.77 -4.11 2.05
C VAL A 27 -1.48 -3.39 0.74
N HIS A 28 -0.20 -3.31 0.36
CA HIS A 28 0.28 -2.62 -0.81
C HIS A 28 1.51 -3.37 -1.29
N GLY A 29 1.41 -4.05 -2.44
CA GLY A 29 2.50 -4.82 -2.99
C GLY A 29 2.17 -5.40 -4.36
N GLY A 30 3.09 -6.19 -4.90
CA GLY A 30 2.85 -6.93 -6.14
C GLY A 30 2.94 -6.11 -7.44
N HIS A 31 3.57 -4.93 -7.43
CA HIS A 31 3.89 -4.19 -8.65
C HIS A 31 4.87 -5.00 -9.49
N SER A 32 4.48 -5.38 -10.71
CA SER A 32 5.17 -6.43 -11.46
C SER A 32 5.70 -5.92 -12.79
N GLY A 33 6.90 -6.35 -13.17
CA GLY A 33 7.51 -6.00 -14.48
C GLY A 33 6.73 -6.54 -15.67
N GLN A 34 5.75 -7.42 -15.44
CA GLN A 34 4.81 -7.87 -16.44
C GLN A 34 3.77 -6.81 -16.84
N PHE A 35 3.46 -5.86 -15.95
CA PHE A 35 2.38 -4.87 -16.16
C PHE A 35 2.76 -3.42 -15.80
N CYS A 36 3.92 -3.20 -15.19
CA CYS A 36 4.45 -1.89 -14.80
C CYS A 36 5.90 -1.73 -15.32
N LEU A 37 6.20 -0.58 -15.94
CA LEU A 37 7.50 -0.33 -16.58
C LEU A 37 8.65 -0.18 -15.58
N HIS A 38 8.38 0.34 -14.39
CA HIS A 38 9.37 0.56 -13.33
C HIS A 38 9.43 -0.59 -12.31
N ALA A 39 8.78 -1.71 -12.60
CA ALA A 39 8.84 -2.94 -11.82
C ALA A 39 9.60 -4.06 -12.55
N ARG A 40 9.80 -5.18 -11.86
CA ARG A 40 10.55 -6.36 -12.36
C ARG A 40 9.76 -7.63 -12.10
N ASP A 41 10.20 -8.71 -12.76
CA ASP A 41 9.68 -10.07 -12.61
C ASP A 41 8.21 -10.27 -13.02
N ARG A 42 7.80 -11.53 -13.09
CA ARG A 42 6.42 -11.92 -13.39
C ARG A 42 5.59 -11.90 -12.12
N LEU A 43 4.32 -11.48 -12.23
CA LEU A 43 3.41 -11.44 -11.09
C LEU A 43 3.26 -12.81 -10.40
N GLU A 44 3.25 -13.91 -11.17
CA GLU A 44 3.18 -15.25 -10.58
C GLU A 44 4.41 -15.59 -9.72
N ASP A 45 5.61 -15.16 -10.11
CA ASP A 45 6.83 -15.44 -9.35
C ASP A 45 6.86 -14.62 -8.05
N MET A 46 6.30 -13.41 -8.08
CA MET A 46 6.04 -12.61 -6.90
C MET A 46 5.04 -13.30 -5.95
N VAL A 47 3.92 -13.81 -6.46
CA VAL A 47 2.95 -14.57 -5.65
C VAL A 47 3.58 -15.81 -5.01
N LYS A 48 4.40 -16.57 -5.74
CA LYS A 48 5.14 -17.71 -5.16
C LYS A 48 6.03 -17.24 -4.00
N ARG A 49 6.71 -16.11 -4.14
CA ARG A 49 7.56 -15.56 -3.07
C ARG A 49 6.77 -15.19 -1.83
N TYR A 50 5.60 -14.58 -1.96
CA TYR A 50 4.71 -14.33 -0.82
C TYR A 50 4.31 -15.64 -0.11
N VAL A 51 3.97 -16.68 -0.88
CA VAL A 51 3.64 -18.01 -0.34
C VAL A 51 4.82 -18.64 0.39
N GLU A 52 6.03 -18.61 -0.19
CA GLU A 52 7.25 -19.14 0.42
C GLU A 52 7.58 -18.47 1.75
N LEU A 53 7.32 -17.16 1.85
CA LEU A 53 7.50 -16.40 3.08
C LEU A 53 6.34 -16.55 4.08
N GLY A 54 5.29 -17.30 3.73
CA GLY A 54 4.17 -17.56 4.62
C GLY A 54 3.26 -16.35 4.85
N PHE A 55 3.12 -15.48 3.84
CA PHE A 55 2.11 -14.43 3.88
C PHE A 55 0.71 -15.05 3.90
N THR A 56 -0.13 -14.53 4.79
CA THR A 56 -1.52 -15.00 4.91
C THR A 56 -2.44 -14.32 3.92
N TRP A 57 -2.18 -13.05 3.62
CA TRP A 57 -2.86 -12.32 2.57
C TRP A 57 -1.97 -11.24 1.97
N VAL A 58 -2.25 -10.89 0.71
CA VAL A 58 -1.58 -9.79 0.00
C VAL A 58 -2.57 -9.05 -0.89
N GLY A 59 -2.48 -7.73 -0.90
CA GLY A 59 -3.01 -6.89 -1.96
C GLY A 59 -2.02 -6.76 -3.09
N ILE A 60 -2.40 -7.22 -4.28
CA ILE A 60 -1.68 -6.88 -5.51
C ILE A 60 -2.28 -5.57 -6.00
N THR A 61 -1.48 -4.51 -6.04
CA THR A 61 -1.95 -3.12 -6.16
C THR A 61 -1.30 -2.38 -7.33
N GLU A 62 -1.23 -3.01 -8.50
CA GLU A 62 -0.62 -2.41 -9.69
C GLU A 62 -1.18 -0.99 -9.98
N HIS A 63 -0.33 -0.10 -10.50
CA HIS A 63 -0.71 1.28 -10.82
C HIS A 63 -1.84 1.34 -11.86
N LEU A 64 -2.90 2.06 -11.52
CA LEU A 64 -3.95 2.39 -12.50
C LEU A 64 -3.34 3.33 -13.56
N PRO A 65 -3.43 2.99 -14.85
CA PRO A 65 -2.75 3.77 -15.89
C PRO A 65 -3.35 5.17 -16.02
N ALA A 66 -2.51 6.11 -16.48
CA ALA A 66 -2.94 7.46 -16.81
C ALA A 66 -4.11 7.45 -17.80
N TRP A 67 -5.10 8.30 -17.57
CA TRP A 67 -6.28 8.42 -18.45
C TRP A 67 -5.98 9.17 -19.75
N GLY A 68 -4.87 9.91 -19.82
CA GLY A 68 -4.51 10.74 -20.96
C GLY A 68 -3.03 11.12 -20.96
N GLU A 69 -2.52 11.47 -22.14
CA GLU A 69 -1.09 11.74 -22.39
C GLU A 69 -0.49 12.83 -21.50
N LYS A 70 -1.31 13.81 -21.07
CA LYS A 70 -0.86 14.94 -20.25
C LYS A 70 -0.45 14.58 -18.82
N VAL A 71 -0.89 13.41 -18.35
CA VAL A 71 -0.66 12.95 -16.97
C VAL A 71 0.08 11.61 -16.96
N MET A 72 0.76 11.29 -18.07
CA MET A 72 1.65 10.13 -18.17
C MET A 72 3.00 10.42 -17.54
N TYR A 73 3.64 9.38 -17.02
CA TYR A 73 4.99 9.48 -16.47
C TYR A 73 6.04 9.63 -17.58
N PRO A 74 7.19 10.26 -17.30
CA PRO A 74 8.23 10.49 -18.31
C PRO A 74 8.76 9.22 -18.98
N ASP A 75 8.84 8.11 -18.25
CA ASP A 75 9.30 6.81 -18.76
C ASP A 75 8.25 6.13 -19.65
N GLU A 76 6.97 6.26 -19.33
CA GLU A 76 5.86 5.82 -20.19
C GLU A 76 5.87 6.56 -21.53
N VAL A 77 6.08 7.89 -21.50
CA VAL A 77 6.22 8.72 -22.70
C VAL A 77 7.48 8.34 -23.48
N ALA A 78 8.62 8.13 -22.80
CA ALA A 78 9.86 7.71 -23.44
C ALA A 78 9.75 6.31 -24.09
N ALA A 79 8.95 5.43 -23.51
CA ALA A 79 8.62 4.11 -24.06
C ALA A 79 7.59 4.15 -25.21
N GLN A 80 7.09 5.35 -25.56
CA GLN A 80 6.09 5.57 -26.62
C GLN A 80 4.79 4.78 -26.38
N LEU A 81 4.42 4.59 -25.12
CA LEU A 81 3.14 3.99 -24.76
C LEU A 81 2.00 4.99 -25.01
N THR A 82 0.82 4.45 -25.29
CA THR A 82 -0.42 5.23 -25.28
C THR A 82 -1.31 4.85 -24.09
N PRO A 83 -2.18 5.75 -23.61
CA PRO A 83 -3.16 5.42 -22.55
C PRO A 83 -3.97 4.15 -22.85
N ASP A 84 -4.37 3.95 -24.11
CA ASP A 84 -5.11 2.75 -24.53
C ASP A 84 -4.28 1.47 -24.41
N GLN A 85 -3.00 1.50 -24.80
CA GLN A 85 -2.10 0.35 -24.66
C GLN A 85 -1.90 0.00 -23.18
N MET A 86 -1.68 1.00 -22.33
CA MET A 86 -1.54 0.79 -20.89
C MET A 86 -2.83 0.24 -20.27
N LEU A 87 -4.00 0.71 -20.72
CA LEU A 87 -5.29 0.19 -20.27
C LEU A 87 -5.53 -1.27 -20.70
N ILE A 88 -5.05 -1.67 -21.88
CA ILE A 88 -5.06 -3.08 -22.32
C ILE A 88 -4.15 -3.93 -21.43
N THR A 89 -2.93 -3.46 -21.16
CA THR A 89 -1.99 -4.11 -20.24
C THR A 89 -2.59 -4.25 -18.85
N PHE A 90 -3.23 -3.21 -18.34
CA PHE A 90 -3.93 -3.24 -17.06
C PHE A 90 -5.10 -4.23 -17.05
N GLY A 91 -5.84 -4.35 -18.14
CA GLY A 91 -6.87 -5.40 -18.30
C GLY A 91 -6.28 -6.81 -18.20
N ALA A 92 -5.09 -7.05 -18.77
CA ALA A 92 -4.39 -8.33 -18.66
C ALA A 92 -3.91 -8.59 -17.21
N TYR A 93 -3.51 -7.54 -16.48
CA TYR A 93 -3.22 -7.60 -15.05
C TYR A 93 -4.41 -8.13 -14.24
N ILE A 94 -5.62 -7.61 -14.48
CA ILE A 94 -6.85 -8.06 -13.79
C ILE A 94 -7.12 -9.55 -14.04
N LEU A 95 -6.98 -10.00 -15.29
CA LEU A 95 -7.18 -11.40 -15.65
C LEU A 95 -6.15 -12.31 -14.95
N GLU A 96 -4.90 -11.89 -14.91
CA GLU A 96 -3.82 -12.66 -14.28
C GLU A 96 -4.01 -12.74 -12.76
N CYS A 97 -4.36 -11.62 -12.11
CA CYS A 97 -4.74 -11.59 -10.71
C CYS A 97 -5.86 -12.58 -10.38
N ASN A 98 -6.93 -12.61 -11.17
CA ASN A 98 -8.05 -13.54 -10.98
C ASN A 98 -7.64 -15.01 -11.16
N ARG A 99 -6.76 -15.29 -12.13
CA ARG A 99 -6.19 -16.63 -12.31
C ARG A 99 -5.35 -17.05 -11.10
N LEU A 100 -4.49 -16.16 -10.61
CA LEU A 100 -3.61 -16.41 -9.46
C LEU A 100 -4.40 -16.57 -8.16
N LYS A 101 -5.43 -15.74 -7.92
CA LYS A 101 -6.40 -15.89 -6.82
C LYS A 101 -6.96 -17.31 -6.77
N LYS A 102 -7.41 -17.85 -7.91
CA LYS A 102 -7.94 -19.22 -8.00
C LYS A 102 -6.85 -20.27 -7.78
N LYS A 103 -5.68 -20.10 -8.41
CA LYS A 103 -4.57 -21.07 -8.37
C LYS A 103 -3.98 -21.22 -6.97
N TYR A 104 -3.81 -20.12 -6.23
CA TYR A 104 -3.12 -20.10 -4.94
C TYR A 104 -4.08 -19.99 -3.73
N ARG A 105 -5.39 -20.16 -3.92
CA ARG A 105 -6.43 -20.00 -2.88
C ARG A 105 -6.22 -20.81 -1.61
N SER A 106 -5.53 -21.95 -1.69
CA SER A 106 -5.23 -22.82 -0.55
C SER A 106 -3.98 -22.40 0.21
N SER A 107 -3.18 -21.49 -0.35
CA SER A 107 -1.85 -21.13 0.14
C SER A 107 -1.79 -19.69 0.66
N ILE A 108 -2.48 -18.76 0.00
CA ILE A 108 -2.52 -17.34 0.36
C ILE A 108 -3.83 -16.71 -0.12
N LYS A 109 -4.37 -15.76 0.65
CA LYS A 109 -5.49 -14.93 0.20
C LYS A 109 -4.98 -13.74 -0.62
N ILE A 110 -5.28 -13.73 -1.90
CA ILE A 110 -4.86 -12.65 -2.81
C ILE A 110 -6.06 -11.70 -3.03
N PHE A 111 -5.80 -10.40 -2.92
CA PHE A 111 -6.73 -9.35 -3.32
C PHE A 111 -6.22 -8.69 -4.61
N THR A 112 -7.12 -8.51 -5.57
CA THR A 112 -6.92 -7.73 -6.79
C THR A 112 -7.29 -6.29 -6.47
N ALA A 113 -6.32 -5.41 -6.38
CA ALA A 113 -6.50 -4.02 -5.98
C ALA A 113 -5.70 -3.10 -6.91
N PHE A 114 -5.96 -1.79 -6.88
CA PHE A 114 -5.24 -0.82 -7.72
C PHE A 114 -4.63 0.25 -6.83
N GLU A 115 -3.44 0.72 -7.18
CA GLU A 115 -2.96 2.02 -6.71
C GLU A 115 -3.43 3.11 -7.68
N ILE A 116 -4.14 4.11 -7.16
CA ILE A 116 -4.69 5.21 -7.97
C ILE A 116 -3.90 6.51 -7.78
N GLU A 117 -3.90 7.31 -8.82
CA GLU A 117 -3.24 8.61 -8.88
C GLU A 117 -4.21 9.78 -8.64
N THR A 118 -3.71 10.86 -8.04
CA THR A 118 -4.44 12.13 -7.86
C THR A 118 -4.02 13.19 -8.89
N CYS A 119 -4.12 12.87 -10.17
CA CYS A 119 -3.93 13.82 -11.27
C CYS A 119 -5.26 14.41 -11.74
N SER A 120 -5.25 15.57 -12.41
CA SER A 120 -6.44 16.21 -12.96
C SER A 120 -7.35 15.21 -13.70
N GLY A 121 -8.63 15.15 -13.33
CA GLY A 121 -9.61 14.23 -13.90
C GLY A 121 -9.79 12.91 -13.14
N TYR A 122 -8.96 12.61 -12.14
CA TYR A 122 -9.05 11.36 -11.36
C TYR A 122 -10.43 11.11 -10.75
N GLY A 123 -11.11 12.17 -10.28
CA GLY A 123 -12.43 12.09 -9.66
C GLY A 123 -13.52 11.49 -10.56
N THR A 124 -13.35 11.54 -11.89
CA THR A 124 -14.25 10.90 -12.86
C THR A 124 -13.68 9.57 -13.34
N TYR A 125 -12.37 9.53 -13.61
CA TYR A 125 -11.72 8.36 -14.20
C TYR A 125 -11.67 7.16 -13.24
N VAL A 126 -11.28 7.38 -11.98
CA VAL A 126 -11.14 6.31 -10.99
C VAL A 126 -12.46 5.58 -10.76
N PRO A 127 -13.62 6.24 -10.53
CA PRO A 127 -14.90 5.54 -10.42
C PRO A 127 -15.27 4.70 -11.65
N GLN A 128 -14.95 5.17 -12.86
CA GLN A 128 -15.18 4.40 -14.09
C GLN A 128 -14.33 3.13 -14.12
N MET A 129 -13.06 3.21 -13.71
CA MET A 129 -12.15 2.06 -13.67
C MET A 129 -12.53 1.07 -12.57
N VAL A 130 -12.94 1.56 -11.40
CA VAL A 130 -13.48 0.74 -10.31
C VAL A 130 -14.73 -0.03 -10.78
N SER A 131 -15.65 0.64 -11.48
CA SER A 131 -16.85 -0.02 -12.04
C SER A 131 -16.50 -1.04 -13.13
N ARG A 132 -15.53 -0.72 -14.00
CA ARG A 132 -15.10 -1.57 -15.11
C ARG A 132 -14.39 -2.83 -14.64
N PHE A 133 -13.41 -2.70 -13.74
CA PHE A 133 -12.51 -3.78 -13.38
C PHE A 133 -12.86 -4.47 -12.07
N LYS A 134 -13.75 -3.89 -11.26
CA LYS A 134 -14.29 -4.48 -10.04
C LYS A 134 -13.20 -5.00 -9.07
N PRO A 135 -12.26 -4.15 -8.62
CA PRO A 135 -11.23 -4.56 -7.67
C PRO A 135 -11.82 -4.96 -6.32
N ASP A 136 -11.09 -5.75 -5.54
CA ASP A 136 -11.43 -5.98 -4.14
C ASP A 136 -11.30 -4.69 -3.31
N TYR A 137 -10.29 -3.85 -3.58
CA TYR A 137 -10.15 -2.50 -3.00
C TYR A 137 -9.21 -1.61 -3.82
N ILE A 138 -9.05 -0.35 -3.42
CA ILE A 138 -8.06 0.57 -4.01
C ILE A 138 -7.20 1.23 -2.92
N VAL A 139 -5.95 1.51 -3.28
CA VAL A 139 -4.99 2.34 -2.54
C VAL A 139 -5.02 3.73 -3.15
N GLY A 140 -5.27 4.75 -2.32
CA GLY A 140 -5.23 6.15 -2.71
C GLY A 140 -3.86 6.76 -2.47
N SER A 141 -3.18 7.16 -3.54
CA SER A 141 -1.82 7.69 -3.49
C SER A 141 -1.74 9.08 -4.12
N VAL A 142 -0.77 9.88 -3.68
CA VAL A 142 -0.49 11.21 -4.22
C VAL A 142 0.96 11.25 -4.70
N HIS A 143 1.17 11.21 -6.01
CA HIS A 143 2.50 11.34 -6.65
C HIS A 143 2.68 12.68 -7.40
N HIS A 144 1.58 13.41 -7.56
CA HIS A 144 1.53 14.70 -8.26
C HIS A 144 0.91 15.78 -7.37
N VAL A 145 1.41 17.01 -7.46
CA VAL A 145 0.76 18.20 -6.88
C VAL A 145 0.60 19.24 -7.99
N ASN A 146 -0.63 19.66 -8.28
CA ASN A 146 -0.98 20.47 -9.45
C ASN A 146 -0.44 19.87 -10.77
N ASP A 147 -0.65 18.57 -10.95
CA ASP A 147 -0.19 17.77 -12.11
C ASP A 147 1.34 17.74 -12.31
N GLN A 148 2.11 18.20 -11.33
CA GLN A 148 3.57 18.10 -11.34
C GLN A 148 4.01 16.95 -10.43
N GLY A 149 4.71 15.96 -11.01
CA GLY A 149 5.29 14.85 -10.26
C GLY A 149 6.42 15.34 -9.35
N PHE A 150 6.56 14.77 -8.15
CA PHE A 150 7.57 15.19 -7.18
C PHE A 150 8.48 14.05 -6.69
N ASP A 151 8.14 12.80 -6.97
CA ASP A 151 8.73 11.61 -6.35
C ASP A 151 9.72 10.86 -7.27
N PHE A 152 9.88 11.28 -8.52
CA PHE A 152 10.79 10.66 -9.47
C PHE A 152 12.27 10.94 -9.16
N SER A 153 12.62 12.21 -8.88
CA SER A 153 14.00 12.63 -8.61
C SER A 153 14.07 13.87 -7.71
N LYS A 154 15.22 14.06 -7.05
CA LYS A 154 15.47 15.25 -6.22
C LYS A 154 15.39 16.55 -7.02
N ASP A 155 15.82 16.54 -8.28
CA ASP A 155 15.75 17.72 -9.15
C ASP A 155 14.30 18.07 -9.49
N GLN A 156 13.49 17.08 -9.87
CA GLN A 156 12.07 17.29 -10.16
C GLN A 156 11.32 17.76 -8.90
N TYR A 157 11.60 17.17 -7.74
CA TYR A 157 11.04 17.59 -6.45
C TYR A 157 11.30 19.08 -6.16
N LEU A 158 12.54 19.54 -6.37
CA LEU A 158 12.91 20.94 -6.15
C LEU A 158 12.29 21.88 -7.20
N GLU A 159 12.17 21.44 -8.45
CA GLU A 159 11.47 22.17 -9.51
C GLU A 159 10.00 22.37 -9.15
N THR A 160 9.28 21.30 -8.80
CA THR A 160 7.89 21.35 -8.36
C THR A 160 7.74 22.23 -7.13
N ALA A 161 8.58 22.06 -6.11
CA ALA A 161 8.55 22.90 -4.92
C ALA A 161 8.75 24.39 -5.27
N THR A 162 9.71 24.71 -6.14
CA THR A 162 9.97 26.09 -6.57
C THR A 162 8.77 26.68 -7.32
N GLY A 163 8.17 25.91 -8.23
CA GLY A 163 6.96 26.32 -8.97
C GLY A 163 5.76 26.60 -8.08
N LEU A 164 5.68 25.97 -6.91
CA LEU A 164 4.62 26.19 -5.91
C LEU A 164 4.96 27.26 -4.86
N GLY A 165 6.15 27.87 -4.92
CA GLY A 165 6.58 28.89 -3.96
C GLY A 165 7.35 28.35 -2.74
N GLY A 166 7.77 27.09 -2.77
CA GLY A 166 8.68 26.47 -1.80
C GLY A 166 8.22 25.11 -1.30
N ILE A 167 9.11 24.41 -0.58
CA ILE A 167 8.85 23.06 -0.04
C ILE A 167 7.71 23.08 0.98
N ASP A 168 7.60 24.12 1.80
CA ASP A 168 6.51 24.21 2.78
C ASP A 168 5.14 24.26 2.08
N THR A 169 5.03 25.06 1.00
CA THR A 169 3.81 25.13 0.19
C THR A 169 3.52 23.81 -0.52
N LEU A 170 4.55 23.11 -0.99
CA LEU A 170 4.42 21.76 -1.56
C LEU A 170 3.80 20.78 -0.55
N TYR A 171 4.26 20.77 0.70
CA TYR A 171 3.65 19.96 1.78
C TYR A 171 2.19 20.35 2.05
N GLU A 172 1.91 21.65 2.14
CA GLU A 172 0.55 22.14 2.39
C GLU A 172 -0.42 21.70 1.30
N GLN A 173 -0.03 21.85 0.03
CA GLN A 173 -0.85 21.44 -1.11
C GLN A 173 -0.95 19.92 -1.25
N TYR A 174 0.12 19.18 -0.94
CA TYR A 174 0.09 17.71 -0.89
C TYR A 174 -0.98 17.22 0.09
N PHE A 175 -0.99 17.72 1.33
CA PHE A 175 -1.99 17.28 2.31
C PHE A 175 -3.40 17.80 2.03
N ASP A 176 -3.57 18.92 1.32
CA ASP A 176 -4.88 19.34 0.80
C ASP A 176 -5.39 18.39 -0.29
N LEU A 177 -4.56 18.06 -1.27
CA LEU A 177 -4.92 17.13 -2.34
C LEU A 177 -5.23 15.73 -1.81
N GLN A 178 -4.44 15.25 -0.84
CA GLN A 178 -4.70 13.98 -0.17
C GLN A 178 -6.07 13.98 0.53
N TYR A 179 -6.44 15.07 1.20
CA TYR A 179 -7.76 15.21 1.83
C TYR A 179 -8.90 15.21 0.80
N GLU A 180 -8.72 15.94 -0.30
CA GLU A 180 -9.68 15.96 -1.39
C GLU A 180 -9.87 14.57 -2.01
N MET A 181 -8.79 13.82 -2.20
CA MET A 181 -8.84 12.44 -2.69
C MET A 181 -9.63 11.54 -1.74
N PHE A 182 -9.38 11.61 -0.43
CA PHE A 182 -10.16 10.83 0.53
C PHE A 182 -11.65 11.15 0.47
N ARG A 183 -12.02 12.42 0.28
CA ARG A 183 -13.43 12.84 0.16
C ARG A 183 -14.07 12.45 -1.16
N THR A 184 -13.31 12.45 -2.24
CA THR A 184 -13.83 12.24 -3.59
C THR A 184 -13.91 10.75 -3.94
N ILE A 185 -12.89 9.99 -3.58
CA ILE A 185 -12.72 8.58 -3.96
C ILE A 185 -13.02 7.64 -2.80
N ASN A 186 -12.77 8.06 -1.56
CA ASN A 186 -12.91 7.26 -0.36
C ASN A 186 -12.23 5.87 -0.49
N PRO A 187 -10.92 5.82 -0.77
CA PRO A 187 -10.19 4.56 -0.97
C PRO A 187 -10.16 3.74 0.33
N ALA A 188 -10.03 2.42 0.20
CA ALA A 188 -9.96 1.56 1.38
C ALA A 188 -8.63 1.72 2.15
N VAL A 189 -7.59 2.17 1.45
CA VAL A 189 -6.22 2.34 1.96
C VAL A 189 -5.69 3.70 1.55
N ALA A 190 -5.08 4.43 2.48
CA ALA A 190 -4.25 5.60 2.20
C ALA A 190 -2.81 5.12 1.96
N GLY A 191 -2.33 5.22 0.71
CA GLY A 191 -0.96 4.89 0.32
C GLY A 191 0.02 5.86 0.95
N HIS A 192 1.22 5.34 1.31
CA HIS A 192 2.41 6.08 1.78
C HIS A 192 2.14 7.54 2.23
N PHE A 193 1.41 7.68 3.34
CA PHE A 193 0.70 8.92 3.73
C PHE A 193 1.53 10.21 3.70
N ASP A 194 2.82 10.12 3.94
CA ASP A 194 3.76 11.24 4.01
C ASP A 194 4.87 11.14 2.94
N LEU A 195 4.61 10.49 1.80
CA LEU A 195 5.56 10.34 0.68
C LEU A 195 6.26 11.65 0.29
N ILE A 196 5.57 12.78 0.44
CA ILE A 196 6.10 14.13 0.17
C ILE A 196 7.46 14.41 0.83
N ARG A 197 7.85 13.68 1.88
CA ARG A 197 9.17 13.81 2.50
C ARG A 197 10.32 13.13 1.74
N ILE A 198 10.07 12.40 0.66
CA ILE A 198 11.02 11.51 -0.03
C ILE A 198 12.40 12.13 -0.32
N PHE A 199 12.45 13.41 -0.70
CA PHE A 199 13.69 14.13 -1.01
C PHE A 199 13.99 15.29 -0.06
N ASP A 200 13.35 15.30 1.11
CA ASP A 200 13.44 16.38 2.08
C ASP A 200 14.16 15.95 3.36
N ASP A 201 15.45 16.26 3.43
CA ASP A 201 16.31 15.97 4.59
C ASP A 201 15.84 16.66 5.89
N ASN A 202 14.98 17.69 5.80
CA ASN A 202 14.50 18.46 6.96
C ASN A 202 13.02 18.19 7.29
N TYR A 203 12.44 17.09 6.80
CA TYR A 203 11.02 16.77 6.99
C TYR A 203 10.58 16.82 8.47
N GLY A 204 11.43 16.36 9.40
CA GLY A 204 11.11 16.37 10.84
C GLY A 204 10.86 17.79 11.41
N SER A 205 11.49 18.82 10.84
CA SER A 205 11.23 20.22 11.18
C SER A 205 9.98 20.78 10.47
N ARG A 206 9.72 20.34 9.24
CA ARG A 206 8.56 20.74 8.46
C ARG A 206 7.27 20.19 9.04
N LEU A 207 7.26 18.94 9.47
CA LEU A 207 6.12 18.32 10.15
C LEU A 207 5.71 19.06 11.44
N LYS A 208 6.63 19.83 12.05
CA LYS A 208 6.34 20.66 13.24
C LYS A 208 5.71 22.02 12.91
N LYS A 209 5.69 22.44 11.65
CA LYS A 209 5.09 23.72 11.24
C LYS A 209 3.57 23.64 11.40
N PRO A 210 2.93 24.60 12.10
CA PRO A 210 1.49 24.53 12.37
C PRO A 210 0.61 24.37 11.13
N ALA A 211 0.92 25.07 10.03
CA ALA A 211 0.14 25.02 8.79
C ALA A 211 0.12 23.60 8.15
N ILE A 212 1.24 22.88 8.22
CA ILE A 212 1.36 21.51 7.72
C ILE A 212 0.72 20.53 8.71
N TRP A 213 1.06 20.65 10.00
CA TRP A 213 0.57 19.72 11.03
C TRP A 213 -0.95 19.73 11.16
N GLN A 214 -1.59 20.91 11.05
CA GLN A 214 -3.05 21.02 11.08
C GLN A 214 -3.72 20.24 9.93
N LYS A 215 -3.12 20.20 8.73
CA LYS A 215 -3.63 19.42 7.59
C LYS A 215 -3.44 17.93 7.82
N ILE A 216 -2.32 17.50 8.38
CA ILE A 216 -2.10 16.10 8.79
C ILE A 216 -3.18 15.65 9.78
N VAL A 217 -3.41 16.43 10.85
CA VAL A 217 -4.44 16.13 11.87
C VAL A 217 -5.82 16.04 11.23
N ARG A 218 -6.18 16.98 10.34
CA ARG A 218 -7.44 16.95 9.58
C ARG A 218 -7.58 15.64 8.78
N ASN A 219 -6.53 15.25 8.05
CA ASN A 219 -6.56 14.08 7.19
C ASN A 219 -6.69 12.78 8.00
N LEU A 220 -5.93 12.65 9.09
CA LEU A 220 -6.06 11.52 10.02
C LEU A 220 -7.47 11.45 10.64
N GLY A 221 -8.07 12.61 10.97
CA GLY A 221 -9.46 12.68 11.45
C GLY A 221 -10.45 12.09 10.45
N TYR A 222 -10.27 12.41 9.17
CA TYR A 222 -11.11 11.87 8.11
C TYR A 222 -10.87 10.37 7.87
N ILE A 223 -9.61 9.92 7.87
CA ILE A 223 -9.22 8.51 7.78
C ILE A 223 -9.92 7.69 8.88
N LYS A 224 -9.88 8.17 10.13
CA LYS A 224 -10.58 7.53 11.25
C LYS A 224 -12.09 7.49 11.03
N GLN A 225 -12.69 8.61 10.63
CA GLN A 225 -14.13 8.70 10.41
C GLN A 225 -14.62 7.71 9.33
N GLN A 226 -13.84 7.51 8.28
CA GLN A 226 -14.19 6.65 7.16
C GLN A 226 -13.66 5.21 7.27
N ASP A 227 -12.97 4.83 8.36
CA ASP A 227 -12.27 3.54 8.51
C ASP A 227 -11.32 3.23 7.32
N ILE A 228 -10.58 4.24 6.87
CA ILE A 228 -9.50 4.06 5.89
C ILE A 228 -8.29 3.46 6.62
N VAL A 229 -7.68 2.42 6.04
CA VAL A 229 -6.43 1.85 6.56
C VAL A 229 -5.26 2.70 6.09
N MET A 230 -4.27 2.96 6.94
CA MET A 230 -3.02 3.55 6.48
C MET A 230 -2.00 2.47 6.11
N ASP A 231 -1.38 2.64 4.95
CA ASP A 231 -0.26 1.84 4.46
C ASP A 231 1.02 2.19 5.23
N TYR A 232 1.51 1.27 6.06
CA TYR A 232 2.85 1.34 6.65
C TYR A 232 3.85 0.81 5.64
N ASN A 233 4.10 1.65 4.64
CA ASN A 233 4.85 1.40 3.44
C ASN A 233 6.37 1.32 3.72
N LEU A 234 6.93 0.15 3.43
CA LEU A 234 8.32 -0.20 3.70
C LEU A 234 9.27 0.14 2.56
N ARG A 235 8.75 0.62 1.40
CA ARG A 235 9.56 1.03 0.25
C ARG A 235 10.59 2.07 0.60
N ALA A 236 10.25 2.97 1.53
CA ALA A 236 11.15 4.02 2.01
C ALA A 236 12.49 3.43 2.49
N LEU A 237 12.44 2.33 3.25
CA LEU A 237 13.61 1.66 3.79
C LEU A 237 14.46 1.02 2.68
N THR A 238 13.80 0.36 1.72
CA THR A 238 14.46 -0.21 0.54
C THR A 238 15.16 0.87 -0.31
N LYS A 239 14.67 2.12 -0.25
CA LYS A 239 15.25 3.30 -0.91
C LYS A 239 16.26 4.06 -0.04
N GLY A 240 16.59 3.56 1.15
CA GLY A 240 17.62 4.12 2.03
C GLY A 240 17.13 5.17 3.03
N ALA A 241 15.82 5.37 3.19
CA ALA A 241 15.28 6.21 4.24
C ALA A 241 15.49 5.56 5.63
N VAL A 242 15.52 6.40 6.66
CA VAL A 242 15.72 5.95 8.06
C VAL A 242 14.46 5.36 8.71
N GLU A 243 13.28 5.66 8.16
CA GLU A 243 11.99 5.18 8.65
C GLU A 243 10.99 4.95 7.50
N PRO A 244 10.01 4.04 7.67
CA PRO A 244 8.91 3.83 6.72
C PRO A 244 8.06 5.08 6.50
N TYR A 245 7.29 5.12 5.41
CA TYR A 245 6.06 5.90 5.43
C TYR A 245 5.10 5.05 6.25
N ILE A 246 4.82 5.37 7.50
CA ILE A 246 4.48 6.70 8.01
C ILE A 246 5.54 7.18 9.01
N ALA A 247 5.98 8.44 8.91
CA ALA A 247 6.92 9.02 9.89
C ALA A 247 6.41 8.95 11.33
N ALA A 248 7.32 8.74 12.28
CA ALA A 248 7.01 8.45 13.69
C ALA A 248 5.99 9.41 14.35
N PRO A 249 6.09 10.76 14.22
CA PRO A 249 5.10 11.65 14.83
C PRO A 249 3.67 11.45 14.30
N ILE A 250 3.54 11.13 13.01
CA ILE A 250 2.25 10.88 12.37
C ILE A 250 1.73 9.50 12.80
N LEU A 251 2.60 8.49 12.87
CA LEU A 251 2.24 7.15 13.33
C LEU A 251 1.77 7.14 14.80
N GLU A 252 2.44 7.90 15.67
CA GLU A 252 2.05 8.07 17.08
C GLU A 252 0.65 8.70 17.21
N LEU A 253 0.36 9.72 16.38
CA LEU A 253 -0.96 10.35 16.34
C LEU A 253 -2.02 9.39 15.78
N ALA A 254 -1.71 8.66 14.70
CA ALA A 254 -2.61 7.66 14.13
C ALA A 254 -2.98 6.58 15.17
N ARG A 255 -2.01 6.12 15.96
CA ARG A 255 -2.23 5.22 17.10
C ARG A 255 -3.15 5.85 18.15
N ALA A 256 -2.89 7.09 18.55
CA ALA A 256 -3.71 7.80 19.54
C ALA A 256 -5.16 8.02 19.08
N MET A 257 -5.37 8.10 17.76
CA MET A 257 -6.69 8.20 17.13
C MET A 257 -7.32 6.83 16.82
N GLU A 258 -6.66 5.73 17.20
CA GLU A 258 -7.09 4.36 16.95
C GLU A 258 -7.35 4.08 15.45
N ILE A 259 -6.48 4.62 14.59
CA ILE A 259 -6.51 4.36 13.14
C ILE A 259 -5.82 3.02 12.87
N ARG A 260 -6.41 2.24 11.95
CA ARG A 260 -5.82 0.98 11.51
C ARG A 260 -4.61 1.26 10.62
N VAL A 261 -3.49 0.63 10.94
CA VAL A 261 -2.24 0.70 10.19
C VAL A 261 -1.82 -0.73 9.85
N VAL A 262 -1.48 -0.98 8.59
CA VAL A 262 -1.13 -2.32 8.10
C VAL A 262 0.17 -2.23 7.27
N PRO A 263 1.12 -3.17 7.44
CA PRO A 263 2.32 -3.21 6.60
C PRO A 263 1.99 -3.30 5.11
N GLY A 264 2.72 -2.54 4.29
CA GLY A 264 2.78 -2.69 2.85
C GLY A 264 4.25 -2.73 2.40
N ASP A 265 4.64 -3.74 1.63
CA ASP A 265 6.03 -3.87 1.17
C ASP A 265 6.31 -3.11 -0.13
N ASP A 266 5.26 -2.75 -0.87
CA ASP A 266 5.31 -1.96 -2.11
C ASP A 266 6.38 -2.53 -3.07
N SER A 267 6.33 -3.85 -3.17
CA SER A 267 7.33 -4.66 -3.85
C SER A 267 7.25 -4.40 -5.36
N HIS A 268 8.39 -4.11 -5.99
CA HIS A 268 8.52 -3.92 -7.44
C HIS A 268 9.34 -5.05 -8.10
N GLY A 269 9.22 -6.25 -7.54
CA GLY A 269 9.92 -7.45 -7.96
C GLY A 269 10.12 -8.43 -6.81
N VAL A 270 10.53 -9.65 -7.15
CA VAL A 270 10.65 -10.78 -6.21
C VAL A 270 11.62 -10.49 -5.07
N ARG A 271 12.69 -9.74 -5.34
CA ARG A 271 13.70 -9.39 -4.33
C ARG A 271 13.17 -8.46 -3.25
N ASP A 272 12.18 -7.62 -3.57
CA ASP A 272 11.65 -6.61 -2.66
C ASP A 272 10.67 -7.25 -1.64
N ILE A 273 10.04 -8.36 -2.02
CA ILE A 273 8.99 -9.02 -1.23
C ILE A 273 9.53 -9.52 0.11
N GLY A 274 8.83 -9.10 1.18
CA GLY A 274 9.16 -9.48 2.55
C GLY A 274 10.33 -8.72 3.17
N GLN A 275 10.98 -7.80 2.43
CA GLN A 275 11.98 -6.93 3.04
C GLN A 275 11.32 -6.07 4.12
N HIS A 276 11.97 -5.99 5.29
CA HIS A 276 11.53 -5.21 6.45
C HIS A 276 10.18 -5.59 7.07
N ILE A 277 9.44 -6.58 6.54
CA ILE A 277 8.11 -6.95 7.03
C ILE A 277 8.12 -7.42 8.49
N ASP A 278 9.03 -8.31 8.86
CA ASP A 278 9.10 -8.81 10.24
C ASP A 278 9.44 -7.68 11.25
N PRO A 279 10.49 -6.85 11.03
CA PRO A 279 10.73 -5.66 11.86
C PRO A 279 9.55 -4.69 11.92
N ALA A 280 8.82 -4.49 10.82
CA ALA A 280 7.66 -3.62 10.78
C ALA A 280 6.50 -4.14 11.63
N ILE A 281 6.23 -5.45 11.55
CA ILE A 281 5.22 -6.13 12.38
C ILE A 281 5.57 -5.98 13.87
N ASP A 282 6.84 -6.20 14.24
CA ASP A 282 7.30 -6.06 15.62
C ASP A 282 7.17 -4.61 16.12
N THR A 283 7.52 -3.64 15.26
CA THR A 283 7.38 -2.20 15.56
C THR A 283 5.93 -1.82 15.80
N LEU A 284 5.03 -2.18 14.88
CA LEU A 284 3.60 -1.89 15.02
C LEU A 284 2.99 -2.57 16.25
N SER A 285 3.39 -3.83 16.52
CA SER A 285 2.93 -4.57 17.71
C SER A 285 3.41 -3.91 19.01
N THR A 286 4.66 -3.48 19.07
CA THR A 286 5.24 -2.78 20.23
C THR A 286 4.57 -1.44 20.48
N LEU A 287 4.21 -0.73 19.41
CA LEU A 287 3.44 0.51 19.48
C LEU A 287 1.97 0.28 19.84
N GLY A 288 1.50 -0.97 19.94
CA GLY A 288 0.13 -1.29 20.36
C GLY A 288 -0.91 -1.24 19.25
N PHE A 289 -0.50 -1.32 17.98
CA PHE A 289 -1.45 -1.56 16.89
C PHE A 289 -2.02 -2.98 16.97
N THR A 290 -3.30 -3.13 16.59
CA THR A 290 -4.02 -4.40 16.72
C THR A 290 -3.51 -5.45 15.73
N THR A 291 -3.12 -6.61 16.24
CA THR A 291 -2.79 -7.80 15.45
C THR A 291 -3.77 -8.95 15.76
N PRO A 292 -4.09 -9.85 14.81
CA PRO A 292 -3.57 -9.91 13.44
C PRO A 292 -4.06 -8.75 12.57
N PHE A 293 -3.27 -8.37 11.57
CA PHE A 293 -3.64 -7.33 10.62
C PHE A 293 -4.76 -7.81 9.69
N HIS A 294 -5.94 -7.21 9.82
CA HIS A 294 -7.08 -7.53 8.98
C HIS A 294 -7.04 -6.73 7.66
N PRO A 295 -7.54 -7.31 6.55
CA PRO A 295 -7.71 -6.58 5.29
C PRO A 295 -8.50 -5.28 5.46
N PRO A 296 -8.34 -4.31 4.54
CA PRO A 296 -9.15 -3.10 4.53
C PRO A 296 -10.60 -3.42 4.14
N ARG A 297 -11.48 -2.42 4.14
CA ARG A 297 -12.82 -2.59 3.57
C ARG A 297 -12.72 -3.06 2.12
N LEU A 298 -13.59 -3.99 1.74
CA LEU A 298 -13.62 -4.54 0.39
C LEU A 298 -14.87 -4.06 -0.33
N TYR A 299 -14.76 -3.83 -1.63
CA TYR A 299 -15.93 -3.67 -2.48
C TYR A 299 -16.73 -4.98 -2.55
N SER A 300 -18.05 -4.85 -2.62
CA SER A 300 -18.96 -5.96 -2.87
C SER A 300 -19.46 -5.88 -4.30
N TRP A 301 -19.13 -6.89 -5.10
CA TRP A 301 -19.61 -7.00 -6.47
C TRP A 301 -20.63 -8.12 -6.55
N GLU A 302 -21.82 -7.86 -7.09
CA GLU A 302 -22.75 -8.92 -7.43
C GLU A 302 -22.09 -9.84 -8.47
N THR A 303 -21.86 -11.09 -8.08
CA THR A 303 -21.46 -12.14 -9.01
C THR A 303 -22.68 -12.48 -9.86
N GLN A 304 -22.74 -11.96 -11.08
CA GLN A 304 -23.54 -12.61 -12.12
C GLN A 304 -22.81 -13.89 -12.50
N GLU A 305 -22.99 -14.94 -11.69
CA GLU A 305 -22.76 -16.31 -12.17
C GLU A 305 -23.82 -16.54 -13.26
N LYS A 306 -23.42 -16.35 -14.52
CA LYS A 306 -24.19 -16.89 -15.64
C LYS A 306 -24.01 -18.41 -15.58
N GLU A 307 -25.12 -19.09 -15.26
CA GLU A 307 -25.34 -20.52 -15.52
C GLU A 307 -24.99 -20.90 -16.96
#